data_AF-A0A9W4PZI3-F1
#
_entry.id   AF-A0A9W4PZI3-F1
#
_cell.length_a   1.000
_cell.length_b   1.000
_cell.length_c   1.000
_cell.angle_alpha   90.00
_cell.angle_beta   90.00
_cell.angle_gamma   90.00
#
_symmetry.space_group_name_H-M   'P 1'
#
loop_
_entity.id
_entity.type
_entity.pdbx_description
1 polymer ?
#
loop_
_entity_poly.entity_id
_entity_poly.type
_entity_poly.pdbx_seq_one_letter_code
_entity_poly.pdbx_strand_id
1 'polypeptide(L)'
;MHDSDTSSVRQLASDPAVARPMAYLRAQRNKVPPMLSRTADNLFWTARYIERADFLARILDATMRLTSVPVSYGATGTEWDSALATAGAAQAFRMRYDVANEYTVREFLAFSPDNPSSIRSCLAVARANARAVRTALTVEMWEAINDAWHELQKFDSKSMAPDDFARFLDWVKGVALAFDGSAYRTMLRSDAYWFLRVGSALERADNTARILDVKYHVLLPESEQVGGSLDYFQWTTILREVSALTSYRWVYRESVKPWLVADLLILNRQMPRSLIYCYDAVSRHVDLMADSYGRRGASQRLAGSMLTKLSNMRIEDIFQSGLHEFITNFLAENNKLGAAIADQYLS
;
A
#
# COMPACT_ATOMS: atom_id res chain seq x y z
N MET A 1 -49.54 1.70 26.00
CA MET A 1 -49.72 0.59 25.04
C MET A 1 -48.37 0.12 24.48
N HIS A 2 -47.35 -0.09 25.34
CA HIS A 2 -45.96 -0.36 24.91
C HIS A 2 -45.26 -1.47 25.73
N ASP A 3 -46.00 -2.22 26.55
CA ASP A 3 -45.43 -3.25 27.46
C ASP A 3 -45.66 -4.70 27.00
N SER A 4 -46.43 -4.96 25.95
CA SER A 4 -46.72 -6.33 25.48
C SER A 4 -45.60 -6.94 24.65
N ASP A 5 -44.81 -6.11 23.96
CA ASP A 5 -43.80 -6.58 22.99
C ASP A 5 -42.47 -7.00 23.65
N THR A 6 -42.09 -6.32 24.74
CA THR A 6 -40.88 -6.65 25.51
C THR A 6 -41.02 -7.94 26.32
N SER A 7 -42.25 -8.29 26.74
CA SER A 7 -42.56 -9.57 27.40
C SER A 7 -42.42 -10.75 26.45
N SER A 8 -42.92 -10.60 25.22
CA SER A 8 -42.88 -11.63 24.17
C SER A 8 -41.44 -11.97 23.73
N VAL A 9 -40.60 -10.96 23.51
CA VAL A 9 -39.19 -11.16 23.15
C VAL A 9 -38.39 -11.82 24.29
N ARG A 10 -38.69 -11.48 25.55
CA ARG A 10 -38.04 -12.10 26.72
C ARG A 10 -38.48 -13.56 26.94
N GLN A 11 -39.74 -13.88 26.67
CA GLN A 11 -40.24 -15.27 26.68
C GLN A 11 -39.59 -16.11 25.57
N LEU A 12 -39.46 -15.56 24.35
CA LEU A 12 -38.77 -16.22 23.24
C LEU A 12 -37.28 -16.48 23.54
N ALA A 13 -36.59 -15.56 24.21
CA ALA A 13 -35.18 -15.72 24.56
C ALA A 13 -34.92 -16.72 25.71
N SER A 14 -35.95 -17.03 26.52
CA SER A 14 -35.88 -17.97 27.63
C SER A 14 -36.42 -19.37 27.27
N ASP A 15 -37.01 -19.53 26.09
CA ASP A 15 -37.37 -20.83 25.53
C ASP A 15 -36.10 -21.70 25.33
N PRO A 16 -36.01 -22.90 25.95
CA PRO A 16 -34.88 -23.81 25.78
C PRO A 16 -34.59 -24.19 24.31
N ALA A 17 -35.60 -24.19 23.45
CA ALA A 17 -35.47 -24.46 22.01
C ALA A 17 -34.74 -23.31 21.27
N VAL A 18 -34.76 -22.09 21.81
CA VAL A 18 -34.09 -20.90 21.25
C VAL A 18 -32.76 -20.63 21.98
N ALA A 19 -32.75 -20.77 23.31
CA ALA A 19 -31.59 -20.45 24.15
C ALA A 19 -30.37 -21.35 23.87
N ARG A 20 -30.58 -22.66 23.62
CA ARG A 20 -29.48 -23.60 23.33
C ARG A 20 -28.79 -23.31 21.99
N PRO A 21 -29.51 -23.15 20.85
CA PRO A 21 -28.91 -22.70 19.61
C PRO A 21 -28.22 -21.34 19.73
N MET A 22 -28.81 -20.39 20.46
CA MET A 22 -28.21 -19.07 20.68
C MET A 22 -26.93 -19.12 21.49
N ALA A 23 -26.85 -19.96 22.52
CA ALA A 23 -25.63 -20.17 23.30
C ALA A 23 -24.53 -20.82 22.46
N TYR A 24 -24.87 -21.80 21.62
CA TYR A 24 -23.95 -22.42 20.67
C TYR A 24 -23.44 -21.42 19.63
N LEU A 25 -24.33 -20.64 19.00
CA LEU A 25 -23.97 -19.59 18.06
C LEU A 25 -23.10 -18.50 18.71
N ARG A 26 -23.35 -18.14 19.97
CA ARG A 26 -22.49 -17.22 20.75
C ARG A 26 -21.11 -17.82 21.00
N ALA A 27 -21.04 -19.10 21.36
CA ALA A 27 -19.78 -19.82 21.57
C ALA A 27 -18.98 -20.02 20.26
N GLN A 28 -19.65 -20.08 19.11
CA GLN A 28 -19.04 -20.16 17.79
C GLN A 28 -18.75 -18.80 17.14
N ARG A 29 -19.38 -17.72 17.61
CA ARG A 29 -19.27 -16.37 17.02
C ARG A 29 -17.83 -15.90 16.83
N ASN A 30 -16.92 -16.33 17.71
CA ASN A 30 -15.51 -15.95 17.69
C ASN A 30 -14.57 -17.13 17.34
N LYS A 31 -15.10 -18.33 17.05
CA LYS A 31 -14.31 -19.48 16.64
C LYS A 31 -14.26 -19.52 15.11
N VAL A 32 -13.23 -18.91 14.54
CA VAL A 32 -12.94 -19.03 13.10
C VAL A 32 -12.08 -20.28 12.91
N PRO A 33 -12.52 -21.28 12.13
CA PRO A 33 -11.66 -22.42 11.81
C PRO A 33 -10.40 -21.90 11.10
N PRO A 34 -9.21 -22.43 11.44
CA PRO A 34 -7.96 -21.91 10.92
C PRO A 34 -7.94 -21.99 9.39
N MET A 35 -7.61 -20.86 8.76
CA MET A 35 -7.51 -20.76 7.30
C MET A 35 -6.33 -21.59 6.79
N LEU A 36 -6.50 -22.16 5.59
CA LEU A 36 -5.41 -22.82 4.87
C LEU A 36 -4.33 -21.79 4.51
N SER A 37 -3.04 -22.15 4.68
CA SER A 37 -1.91 -21.26 4.37
C SER A 37 -1.98 -20.68 2.96
N ARG A 38 -2.41 -21.48 1.97
CA ARG A 38 -2.59 -21.03 0.59
C ARG A 38 -3.69 -19.97 0.41
N THR A 39 -4.75 -20.01 1.20
CA THR A 39 -5.80 -18.98 1.16
C THR A 39 -5.27 -17.68 1.77
N ALA A 40 -4.53 -17.77 2.88
CA ALA A 40 -3.87 -16.64 3.49
C ALA A 40 -2.85 -16.00 2.54
N ASP A 41 -2.03 -16.80 1.86
CA ASP A 41 -1.03 -16.36 0.89
C ASP A 41 -1.67 -15.58 -0.26
N ASN A 42 -2.72 -16.12 -0.87
CA ASN A 42 -3.45 -15.45 -1.93
C ASN A 42 -4.05 -14.11 -1.48
N LEU A 43 -4.64 -14.04 -0.29
CA LEU A 43 -5.21 -12.80 0.25
C LEU A 43 -4.11 -11.75 0.51
N PHE A 44 -3.04 -12.17 1.20
CA PHE A 44 -1.90 -11.32 1.50
C PHE A 44 -1.30 -10.72 0.22
N TRP A 45 -1.02 -11.55 -0.79
CA TRP A 45 -0.45 -11.09 -2.05
C TRP A 45 -1.42 -10.30 -2.92
N THR A 46 -2.72 -10.62 -2.91
CA THR A 46 -3.73 -9.82 -3.63
C THR A 46 -3.65 -8.35 -3.20
N ALA A 47 -3.66 -8.10 -1.89
CA ALA A 47 -3.54 -6.75 -1.34
C ALA A 47 -2.23 -6.05 -1.75
N ARG A 48 -1.10 -6.76 -1.68
CA ARG A 48 0.20 -6.21 -2.09
C ARG A 48 0.25 -5.83 -3.57
N TYR A 49 -0.28 -6.68 -4.46
CA TYR A 49 -0.29 -6.38 -5.90
C TYR A 49 -1.22 -5.21 -6.25
N ILE A 50 -2.35 -5.05 -5.55
CA ILE A 50 -3.23 -3.88 -5.73
C ILE A 50 -2.52 -2.59 -5.30
N GLU A 51 -1.88 -2.58 -4.14
CA GLU A 51 -1.09 -1.43 -3.67
C GLU A 51 0.08 -1.10 -4.61
N ARG A 52 0.76 -2.12 -5.15
CA ARG A 52 1.84 -1.92 -6.13
C ARG A 52 1.35 -1.30 -7.44
N ALA A 53 0.19 -1.74 -7.93
CA ALA A 53 -0.41 -1.14 -9.13
C ALA A 53 -0.76 0.34 -8.92
N ASP A 54 -1.39 0.68 -7.78
CA ASP A 54 -1.68 2.08 -7.39
C ASP A 54 -0.40 2.91 -7.29
N PHE A 55 0.65 2.35 -6.69
CA PHE A 55 1.94 3.02 -6.54
C PHE A 55 2.61 3.33 -7.87
N LEU A 56 2.67 2.36 -8.79
CA LEU A 56 3.24 2.59 -10.11
C LEU A 56 2.43 3.61 -10.90
N ALA A 57 1.10 3.59 -10.78
CA ALA A 57 0.26 4.59 -11.43
C ALA A 57 0.57 6.01 -10.94
N ARG A 58 0.81 6.16 -9.63
CA ARG A 58 1.22 7.44 -9.01
C ARG A 58 2.61 7.89 -9.44
N ILE A 59 3.59 6.99 -9.47
CA ILE A 59 4.95 7.31 -9.94
C ILE A 59 4.91 7.80 -11.38
N LEU A 60 4.21 7.10 -12.26
CA LEU A 60 4.11 7.45 -13.67
C LEU A 60 3.43 8.82 -13.85
N ASP A 61 2.36 9.11 -13.11
CA ASP A 61 1.67 10.42 -13.17
C ASP A 61 2.58 11.55 -12.66
N ALA A 62 3.28 11.36 -11.53
CA ALA A 62 4.30 12.31 -11.06
C ALA A 62 5.35 12.56 -12.14
N THR A 63 5.88 11.49 -12.72
CA THR A 63 6.99 11.56 -13.69
C THR A 63 6.58 12.40 -14.90
N MET A 64 5.38 12.17 -15.45
CA MET A 64 4.86 12.96 -16.56
C MET A 64 4.69 14.44 -16.23
N ARG A 65 4.25 14.76 -15.01
CA ARG A 65 4.12 16.15 -14.55
C ARG A 65 5.48 16.82 -14.39
N LEU A 66 6.46 16.11 -13.82
CA LEU A 66 7.81 16.62 -13.59
C LEU A 66 8.56 16.84 -14.91
N THR A 67 8.40 15.96 -15.90
CA THR A 67 9.01 16.14 -17.24
C THR A 67 8.45 17.31 -18.04
N SER A 68 7.26 17.80 -17.66
CA SER A 68 6.62 18.94 -18.31
C SER A 68 7.13 20.30 -17.80
N VAL A 69 7.97 20.31 -16.75
CA VAL A 69 8.59 21.53 -16.22
C VAL A 69 9.95 21.75 -16.88
N PRO A 70 10.30 22.98 -17.30
CA PRO A 70 11.61 23.28 -17.85
C PRO A 70 12.71 22.84 -16.88
N VAL A 71 13.64 22.01 -17.37
CA VAL A 71 14.76 21.48 -16.59
C VAL A 71 15.59 22.64 -16.03
N SER A 72 15.62 22.82 -14.71
CA SER A 72 16.74 23.51 -14.08
C SER A 72 17.81 22.47 -13.78
N TYR A 73 19.02 22.80 -14.21
CA TYR A 73 20.25 22.02 -14.17
C TYR A 73 20.51 21.35 -12.82
N GLY A 74 21.12 20.15 -12.83
CA GLY A 74 21.85 19.61 -11.67
C GLY A 74 21.73 18.11 -11.42
N ALA A 75 20.62 17.47 -11.81
CA ALA A 75 20.39 16.06 -11.51
C ALA A 75 21.17 15.10 -12.44
N THR A 76 21.84 14.11 -11.87
CA THR A 76 22.38 12.97 -12.61
C THR A 76 21.25 12.02 -13.01
N GLY A 77 20.78 12.10 -14.26
CA GLY A 77 19.75 11.22 -14.83
C GLY A 77 18.45 11.94 -15.19
N THR A 78 17.53 11.22 -15.83
CA THR A 78 16.21 11.75 -16.21
C THR A 78 15.16 11.47 -15.13
N GLU A 79 14.02 12.17 -15.15
CA GLU A 79 12.88 11.84 -14.27
C GLU A 79 12.37 10.40 -14.53
N TRP A 80 12.57 9.86 -15.74
CA TRP A 80 12.28 8.47 -16.09
C TRP A 80 13.21 7.48 -15.38
N ASP A 81 14.50 7.81 -15.21
CA ASP A 81 15.43 7.02 -14.40
C ASP A 81 15.00 7.01 -12.92
N SER A 82 14.59 8.18 -12.41
CA SER A 82 14.05 8.31 -11.04
C SER A 82 12.79 7.47 -10.84
N ALA A 83 11.89 7.42 -11.82
CA ALA A 83 10.70 6.58 -11.80
C ALA A 83 11.06 5.08 -11.68
N LEU A 84 12.01 4.62 -12.49
CA LEU A 84 12.48 3.23 -12.46
C LEU A 84 13.19 2.87 -11.15
N ALA A 85 13.99 3.79 -10.60
CA ALA A 85 14.62 3.62 -9.30
C ALA A 85 13.56 3.51 -8.18
N THR A 86 12.56 4.40 -8.20
CA THR A 86 11.49 4.44 -7.19
C THR A 86 10.63 3.18 -7.25
N ALA A 87 10.36 2.67 -8.46
CA ALA A 87 9.68 1.40 -8.69
C ALA A 87 10.52 0.17 -8.31
N GLY A 88 11.80 0.32 -7.95
CA GLY A 88 12.71 -0.80 -7.73
C GLY A 88 12.98 -1.63 -8.99
N ALA A 89 12.77 -1.05 -10.18
CA ALA A 89 12.71 -1.76 -11.46
C ALA A 89 13.90 -1.44 -12.38
N ALA A 90 14.81 -0.55 -11.97
CA ALA A 90 15.92 -0.08 -12.81
C ALA A 90 16.82 -1.19 -13.36
N GLN A 91 17.16 -2.20 -12.56
CA GLN A 91 17.99 -3.32 -13.03
C GLN A 91 17.23 -4.18 -14.06
N ALA A 92 15.97 -4.52 -13.78
CA ALA A 92 15.13 -5.30 -14.68
C ALA A 92 14.89 -4.57 -16.01
N PHE A 93 14.69 -3.26 -15.96
CA PHE A 93 14.53 -2.41 -17.14
C PHE A 93 15.77 -2.43 -18.04
N ARG A 94 16.97 -2.26 -17.46
CA ARG A 94 18.24 -2.25 -18.22
C ARG A 94 18.56 -3.56 -18.91
N MET A 95 17.98 -4.68 -18.47
CA MET A 95 18.12 -5.96 -19.18
C MET A 95 17.28 -6.00 -20.48
N ARG A 96 16.34 -5.07 -20.67
CA ARG A 96 15.38 -5.08 -21.78
C ARG A 96 15.44 -3.88 -22.70
N TYR A 97 15.78 -2.72 -22.15
CA TYR A 97 15.82 -1.43 -22.83
C TYR A 97 17.13 -0.71 -22.57
N ASP A 98 17.67 -0.07 -23.61
CA ASP A 98 18.93 0.67 -23.53
C ASP A 98 18.78 2.08 -22.96
N VAL A 99 17.62 2.71 -23.18
CA VAL A 99 17.36 4.12 -22.83
C VAL A 99 16.07 4.24 -22.03
N ALA A 100 16.14 4.90 -20.88
CA ALA A 100 14.96 5.31 -20.12
C ALA A 100 14.37 6.59 -20.74
N ASN A 101 13.17 6.47 -21.32
CA ASN A 101 12.39 7.58 -21.85
C ASN A 101 10.91 7.33 -21.60
N GLU A 102 10.05 8.29 -21.99
CA GLU A 102 8.62 8.19 -21.76
C GLU A 102 8.04 6.87 -22.30
N TYR A 103 8.30 6.54 -23.56
CA TYR A 103 7.71 5.37 -24.20
C TYR A 103 8.15 4.06 -23.52
N THR A 104 9.45 3.89 -23.34
CA THR A 104 10.04 2.66 -22.80
C THR A 104 9.64 2.44 -21.33
N VAL A 105 9.64 3.49 -20.51
CA VAL A 105 9.27 3.39 -19.09
C VAL A 105 7.76 3.21 -18.92
N ARG A 106 6.92 3.89 -19.71
CA ARG A 106 5.47 3.67 -19.69
C ARG A 106 5.14 2.23 -20.06
N GLU A 107 5.70 1.71 -21.15
CA GLU A 107 5.48 0.33 -21.55
C GLU A 107 5.96 -0.65 -20.46
N PHE A 108 7.18 -0.46 -19.94
CA PHE A 108 7.76 -1.40 -18.97
C PHE A 108 7.03 -1.42 -17.62
N LEU A 109 6.67 -0.25 -17.07
CA LEU A 109 6.02 -0.17 -15.76
C LEU A 109 4.51 -0.38 -15.82
N ALA A 110 3.83 -0.03 -16.92
CA ALA A 110 2.38 -0.17 -16.99
C ALA A 110 1.92 -1.48 -17.63
N PHE A 111 2.53 -1.90 -18.75
CA PHE A 111 1.92 -2.90 -19.65
C PHE A 111 2.74 -4.16 -19.89
N SER A 112 4.07 -4.08 -19.72
CA SER A 112 4.97 -5.17 -20.08
C SER A 112 4.71 -6.43 -19.23
N PRO A 113 4.45 -7.59 -19.85
CA PRO A 113 4.32 -8.85 -19.14
C PRO A 113 5.68 -9.38 -18.66
N ASP A 114 6.79 -8.90 -19.25
CA ASP A 114 8.15 -9.27 -18.85
C ASP A 114 8.56 -8.63 -17.52
N ASN A 115 7.85 -7.56 -17.11
CA ASN A 115 7.94 -7.01 -15.78
C ASN A 115 6.84 -7.63 -14.90
N PRO A 116 7.17 -8.55 -13.97
CA PRO A 116 6.18 -9.15 -13.07
C PRO A 116 5.56 -8.13 -12.10
N SER A 117 6.19 -6.96 -11.95
CA SER A 117 5.70 -5.85 -11.15
C SER A 117 4.97 -4.80 -11.97
N SER A 118 4.80 -4.93 -13.30
CA SER A 118 4.03 -3.94 -14.07
C SER A 118 2.58 -3.85 -13.58
N ILE A 119 1.91 -2.72 -13.81
CA ILE A 119 0.49 -2.54 -13.44
C ILE A 119 -0.34 -3.69 -14.00
N ARG A 120 -0.14 -4.07 -15.26
CA ARG A 120 -0.81 -5.20 -15.89
C ARG A 120 -0.56 -6.52 -15.17
N SER A 121 0.70 -6.84 -14.90
CA SER A 121 1.09 -8.07 -14.20
C SER A 121 0.52 -8.11 -12.79
N CYS A 122 0.57 -7.00 -12.05
CA CYS A 122 0.00 -6.89 -10.71
C CYS A 122 -1.51 -7.16 -10.71
N LEU A 123 -2.27 -6.51 -11.60
CA LEU A 123 -3.72 -6.73 -11.70
C LEU A 123 -4.06 -8.16 -12.16
N ALA A 124 -3.26 -8.75 -13.05
CA ALA A 124 -3.42 -10.14 -13.47
C ALA A 124 -3.26 -11.12 -12.29
N VAL A 125 -2.17 -10.97 -11.52
CA VAL A 125 -1.87 -11.84 -10.38
C VAL A 125 -2.86 -11.61 -9.25
N ALA A 126 -3.21 -10.36 -8.94
CA ALA A 126 -4.24 -10.03 -7.95
C ALA A 126 -5.58 -10.72 -8.29
N ARG A 127 -6.00 -10.71 -9.56
CA ARG A 127 -7.21 -11.43 -9.99
C ARG A 127 -7.08 -12.93 -9.89
N ALA A 128 -5.95 -13.51 -10.29
CA ALA A 128 -5.74 -14.95 -10.20
C ALA A 128 -5.82 -15.43 -8.74
N ASN A 129 -5.17 -14.69 -7.82
CA ASN A 129 -5.21 -14.96 -6.39
C ASN A 129 -6.64 -14.81 -5.84
N ALA A 130 -7.31 -13.68 -6.13
CA ALA A 130 -8.70 -13.43 -5.72
C ALA A 130 -9.67 -14.52 -6.22
N ARG A 131 -9.44 -15.05 -7.43
CA ARG A 131 -10.25 -16.15 -8.00
C ARG A 131 -10.04 -17.44 -7.22
N ALA A 132 -8.79 -17.74 -6.83
CA ALA A 132 -8.46 -18.93 -6.05
C ALA A 132 -9.09 -18.90 -4.65
N VAL A 133 -9.36 -17.71 -4.10
CA VAL A 133 -9.95 -17.51 -2.77
C VAL A 133 -11.33 -16.84 -2.81
N ARG A 134 -12.09 -17.04 -3.90
CA ARG A 134 -13.39 -16.38 -4.11
C ARG A 134 -14.33 -16.52 -2.91
N THR A 135 -14.31 -17.66 -2.22
CA THR A 135 -15.16 -17.92 -1.04
C THR A 135 -14.74 -17.16 0.21
N ALA A 136 -13.52 -16.62 0.27
CA ALA A 136 -13.03 -15.76 1.35
C ALA A 136 -13.25 -14.26 1.07
N LEU A 137 -13.66 -13.90 -0.15
CA LEU A 137 -13.95 -12.54 -0.57
C LEU A 137 -15.46 -12.29 -0.60
N THR A 138 -15.85 -11.03 -0.41
CA THR A 138 -17.23 -10.59 -0.69
C THR A 138 -17.44 -10.45 -2.19
N VAL A 139 -18.72 -10.39 -2.60
CA VAL A 139 -19.09 -10.21 -4.01
C VAL A 139 -18.51 -8.90 -4.54
N GLU A 140 -18.63 -7.83 -3.77
CA GLU A 140 -18.16 -6.49 -4.12
C GLU A 140 -16.65 -6.44 -4.33
N MET A 141 -15.88 -7.20 -3.53
CA MET A 141 -14.43 -7.29 -3.71
C MET A 141 -14.04 -8.08 -4.95
N TRP A 142 -14.74 -9.20 -5.20
CA TRP A 142 -14.51 -9.98 -6.41
C TRP A 142 -14.82 -9.17 -7.66
N GLU A 143 -15.95 -8.47 -7.69
CA GLU A 143 -16.37 -7.64 -8.81
C GLU A 143 -15.38 -6.51 -9.05
N ALA A 144 -14.93 -5.80 -8.00
CA ALA A 144 -13.94 -4.74 -8.13
C ALA A 144 -12.67 -5.18 -8.89
N ILE A 145 -12.11 -6.36 -8.59
CA ILE A 145 -10.92 -6.87 -9.28
C ILE A 145 -11.26 -7.46 -10.65
N ASN A 146 -12.37 -8.20 -10.76
CA ASN A 146 -12.71 -8.87 -12.01
C ASN A 146 -13.07 -7.87 -13.11
N ASP A 147 -13.83 -6.83 -12.77
CA ASP A 147 -14.19 -5.76 -13.70
C ASP A 147 -12.96 -4.94 -14.07
N ALA A 148 -12.08 -4.66 -13.10
CA ALA A 148 -10.81 -4.01 -13.38
C ALA A 148 -9.97 -4.79 -14.41
N TRP A 149 -9.93 -6.12 -14.32
CA TRP A 149 -9.22 -6.94 -15.31
C TRP A 149 -9.84 -6.88 -16.71
N HIS A 150 -11.17 -6.91 -16.80
CA HIS A 150 -11.87 -6.81 -18.07
C HIS A 150 -11.68 -5.43 -18.72
N GLU A 151 -11.74 -4.36 -17.92
CA GLU A 151 -11.48 -3.00 -18.37
C GLU A 151 -10.02 -2.83 -18.81
N LEU A 152 -9.06 -3.42 -18.08
CA LEU A 152 -7.64 -3.41 -18.45
C LEU A 152 -7.40 -3.92 -19.88
N GLN A 153 -8.14 -4.96 -20.31
CA GLN A 153 -7.97 -5.53 -21.66
C GLN A 153 -8.39 -4.58 -22.79
N LYS A 154 -9.12 -3.50 -22.47
CA LYS A 154 -9.57 -2.51 -23.47
C LYS A 154 -8.51 -1.45 -23.76
N PHE A 155 -7.50 -1.30 -22.88
CA PHE A 155 -6.42 -0.35 -23.09
C PHE A 155 -5.39 -0.92 -24.07
N ASP A 156 -5.13 -0.20 -25.17
CA ASP A 156 -4.05 -0.51 -26.10
C ASP A 156 -2.79 0.29 -25.74
N SER A 157 -1.72 -0.42 -25.35
CA SER A 157 -0.47 0.23 -24.97
C SER A 157 0.30 0.85 -26.14
N LYS A 158 0.09 0.36 -27.38
CA LYS A 158 0.94 0.72 -28.53
C LYS A 158 0.62 2.08 -29.14
N SER A 159 -0.56 2.64 -28.90
CA SER A 159 -1.02 3.89 -29.51
C SER A 159 -1.62 4.89 -28.52
N MET A 160 -1.30 4.76 -27.23
CA MET A 160 -1.93 5.58 -26.19
C MET A 160 -1.34 6.99 -26.13
N ALA A 161 -2.15 7.98 -26.51
CA ALA A 161 -1.81 9.39 -26.37
C ALA A 161 -1.55 9.76 -24.89
N PRO A 162 -0.80 10.84 -24.60
CA PRO A 162 -0.50 11.25 -23.21
C PRO A 162 -1.76 11.43 -22.34
N ASP A 163 -2.80 12.07 -22.87
CA ASP A 163 -4.07 12.27 -22.14
C ASP A 163 -4.80 10.95 -21.86
N ASP A 164 -4.80 10.03 -22.81
CA ASP A 164 -5.41 8.70 -22.63
C ASP A 164 -4.67 7.90 -21.57
N PHE A 165 -3.35 8.08 -21.48
CA PHE A 165 -2.53 7.44 -20.46
C PHE A 165 -2.74 8.05 -19.08
N ALA A 166 -2.85 9.37 -18.97
CA ALA A 166 -3.25 10.00 -17.70
C ALA A 166 -4.60 9.44 -17.20
N ARG A 167 -5.59 9.28 -18.09
CA ARG A 167 -6.88 8.65 -17.75
C ARG A 167 -6.71 7.18 -17.33
N PHE A 168 -5.82 6.43 -17.97
CA PHE A 168 -5.48 5.07 -17.57
C PHE A 168 -4.89 5.05 -16.14
N LEU A 169 -3.95 5.94 -15.81
CA LEU A 169 -3.35 6.01 -14.47
C LEU A 169 -4.39 6.36 -13.40
N ASP A 170 -5.27 7.33 -13.68
CA ASP A 170 -6.38 7.69 -12.78
C ASP A 170 -7.36 6.53 -12.58
N TRP A 171 -7.65 5.77 -13.64
CA TRP A 171 -8.46 4.57 -13.55
C TRP A 171 -7.80 3.50 -12.65
N VAL A 172 -6.48 3.25 -12.79
CA VAL A 172 -5.75 2.31 -11.92
C VAL A 172 -5.82 2.74 -10.45
N LYS A 173 -5.62 4.04 -10.15
CA LYS A 173 -5.78 4.61 -8.80
C LYS A 173 -7.21 4.35 -8.27
N GLY A 174 -8.21 4.50 -9.14
CA GLY A 174 -9.62 4.20 -8.84
C GLY A 174 -9.89 2.73 -8.52
N VAL A 175 -9.26 1.79 -9.22
CA VAL A 175 -9.36 0.34 -8.95
C VAL A 175 -8.90 0.01 -7.53
N ALA A 176 -7.76 0.55 -7.10
CA ALA A 176 -7.26 0.31 -5.75
C ALA A 176 -8.19 0.89 -4.68
N LEU A 177 -8.71 2.10 -4.89
CA LEU A 177 -9.69 2.72 -3.98
C LEU A 177 -10.99 1.90 -3.89
N ALA A 178 -11.49 1.38 -5.02
CA ALA A 178 -12.68 0.55 -5.06
C ALA A 178 -12.45 -0.78 -4.30
N PHE A 179 -11.31 -1.43 -4.52
CA PHE A 179 -10.96 -2.66 -3.81
C PHE A 179 -10.84 -2.46 -2.30
N ASP A 180 -10.08 -1.46 -1.87
CA ASP A 180 -9.88 -1.13 -0.45
C ASP A 180 -11.20 -0.70 0.23
N GLY A 181 -12.00 0.11 -0.47
CA GLY A 181 -13.31 0.56 0.00
C GLY A 181 -14.28 -0.60 0.19
N SER A 182 -14.34 -1.53 -0.78
CA SER A 182 -15.13 -2.75 -0.71
C SER A 182 -14.69 -3.64 0.45
N ALA A 183 -13.38 -3.89 0.59
CA ALA A 183 -12.83 -4.66 1.70
C ALA A 183 -13.21 -4.05 3.05
N TYR A 184 -13.03 -2.74 3.20
CA TYR A 184 -13.34 -2.04 4.42
C TYR A 184 -14.84 -2.10 4.75
N ARG A 185 -15.75 -1.95 3.78
CA ARG A 185 -17.18 -1.86 4.08
C ARG A 185 -17.88 -3.21 4.24
N THR A 186 -17.41 -4.25 3.55
CA THR A 186 -18.20 -5.48 3.36
C THR A 186 -17.60 -6.70 4.07
N MET A 187 -16.28 -6.77 4.26
CA MET A 187 -15.67 -7.95 4.89
C MET A 187 -15.90 -7.98 6.40
N LEU A 188 -16.17 -9.17 6.91
CA LEU A 188 -16.08 -9.46 8.34
C LEU A 188 -14.66 -9.17 8.84
N ARG A 189 -14.54 -8.68 10.08
CA ARG A 189 -13.24 -8.45 10.73
C ARG A 189 -12.64 -9.75 11.26
N SER A 190 -12.35 -10.66 10.34
CA SER A 190 -11.70 -11.94 10.56
C SER A 190 -10.28 -11.95 9.99
N ASP A 191 -9.60 -13.07 10.14
CA ASP A 191 -8.29 -13.37 9.56
C ASP A 191 -8.16 -13.02 8.07
N ALA A 192 -9.16 -13.33 7.23
CA ALA A 192 -9.12 -12.98 5.80
C ALA A 192 -8.96 -11.47 5.57
N TYR A 193 -9.70 -10.66 6.34
CA TYR A 193 -9.56 -9.22 6.32
C TYR A 193 -8.19 -8.80 6.89
N TRP A 194 -7.71 -9.43 7.97
CA TRP A 194 -6.42 -9.10 8.57
C TRP A 194 -5.24 -9.37 7.63
N PHE A 195 -5.23 -10.49 6.90
CA PHE A 195 -4.19 -10.79 5.90
C PHE A 195 -4.14 -9.73 4.79
N LEU A 196 -5.30 -9.31 4.28
CA LEU A 196 -5.37 -8.20 3.32
C LEU A 196 -4.81 -6.90 3.93
N ARG A 197 -5.20 -6.57 5.17
CA ARG A 197 -4.75 -5.35 5.84
C ARG A 197 -3.24 -5.32 6.09
N VAL A 198 -2.64 -6.46 6.47
CA VAL A 198 -1.18 -6.57 6.65
C VAL A 198 -0.47 -6.47 5.30
N GLY A 199 -0.97 -7.17 4.28
CA GLY A 199 -0.43 -7.08 2.91
C GLY A 199 -0.40 -5.64 2.40
N SER A 200 -1.55 -4.94 2.45
CA SER A 200 -1.63 -3.55 1.99
C SER A 200 -0.70 -2.64 2.77
N ALA A 201 -0.66 -2.77 4.11
CA ALA A 201 0.15 -1.89 4.94
C ALA A 201 1.67 -2.09 4.74
N LEU A 202 2.13 -3.33 4.54
CA LEU A 202 3.54 -3.61 4.25
C LEU A 202 3.98 -3.06 2.89
N GLU A 203 3.16 -3.26 1.85
CA GLU A 203 3.47 -2.76 0.52
C GLU A 203 3.44 -1.22 0.51
N ARG A 204 2.43 -0.62 1.13
CA ARG A 204 2.33 0.84 1.25
C ARG A 204 3.52 1.45 1.99
N ALA A 205 3.98 0.81 3.06
CA ALA A 205 5.17 1.25 3.79
C ALA A 205 6.44 1.17 2.91
N ASP A 206 6.60 0.08 2.15
CA ASP A 206 7.71 -0.09 1.20
C ASP A 206 7.70 1.01 0.13
N ASN A 207 6.53 1.25 -0.45
CA ASN A 207 6.27 2.25 -1.48
C ASN A 207 6.60 3.67 -0.99
N THR A 208 6.09 4.05 0.19
CA THR A 208 6.39 5.36 0.80
C THR A 208 7.88 5.53 1.05
N ALA A 209 8.55 4.49 1.58
CA ALA A 209 9.98 4.52 1.82
C ALA A 209 10.78 4.73 0.52
N ARG A 210 10.45 4.01 -0.56
CA ARG A 210 11.12 4.17 -1.88
C ARG A 210 10.94 5.56 -2.49
N ILE A 211 9.76 6.17 -2.34
CA ILE A 211 9.52 7.55 -2.79
C ILE A 211 10.45 8.52 -2.08
N LEU A 212 10.61 8.36 -0.76
CA LEU A 212 11.48 9.22 0.04
C LEU A 212 12.96 9.01 -0.34
N ASP A 213 13.37 7.77 -0.59
CA ASP A 213 14.76 7.41 -0.89
C ASP A 213 15.30 8.06 -2.16
N VAL A 214 14.58 7.88 -3.28
CA VAL A 214 15.03 8.38 -4.58
C VAL A 214 15.04 9.89 -4.62
N LYS A 215 14.05 10.53 -3.98
CA LYS A 215 13.93 11.98 -4.01
C LYS A 215 14.91 12.67 -3.06
N TYR A 216 15.44 11.99 -2.04
CA TYR A 216 16.56 12.53 -1.26
C TYR A 216 17.81 12.71 -2.11
N HIS A 217 18.22 11.68 -2.86
CA HIS A 217 19.44 11.71 -3.69
C HIS A 217 19.35 12.63 -4.91
N VAL A 218 18.15 12.76 -5.49
CA VAL A 218 17.96 13.56 -6.72
C VAL A 218 17.73 15.04 -6.40
N LEU A 219 17.18 15.38 -5.23
CA LEU A 219 16.72 16.74 -4.91
C LEU A 219 17.52 17.47 -3.83
N LEU A 220 18.44 16.80 -3.13
CA LEU A 220 19.26 17.43 -2.11
C LEU A 220 20.76 17.07 -2.29
N PRO A 221 21.41 17.50 -3.38
CA PRO A 221 22.87 17.42 -3.47
C PRO A 221 23.50 18.18 -2.29
N GLU A 222 24.57 17.64 -1.69
CA GLU A 222 25.28 18.24 -0.54
C GLU A 222 25.73 19.70 -0.76
N SER A 223 25.74 20.18 -2.01
CA SER A 223 26.21 21.50 -2.43
C SER A 223 25.11 22.52 -2.81
N GLU A 224 23.82 22.17 -2.81
CA GLU A 224 22.76 23.09 -3.24
C GLU A 224 21.98 23.74 -2.07
N GLN A 225 21.59 25.01 -2.24
CA GLN A 225 20.74 25.71 -1.29
C GLN A 225 19.35 25.07 -1.26
N VAL A 226 19.10 24.29 -0.22
CA VAL A 226 17.78 23.70 0.08
C VAL A 226 16.71 24.80 0.12
N GLY A 227 15.65 24.64 -0.67
CA GLY A 227 14.46 25.51 -0.62
C GLY A 227 14.25 26.41 -1.85
N GLY A 228 14.79 26.04 -3.01
CA GLY A 228 14.46 26.67 -4.28
C GLY A 228 13.00 26.44 -4.69
N SER A 229 12.51 27.23 -5.67
CA SER A 229 11.16 27.07 -6.23
C SER A 229 10.94 25.71 -6.91
N LEU A 230 12.01 25.09 -7.42
CA LEU A 230 11.99 23.76 -8.02
C LEU A 230 11.78 22.66 -6.98
N ASP A 231 12.51 22.70 -5.85
CA ASP A 231 12.31 21.77 -4.73
C ASP A 231 10.87 21.80 -4.25
N TYR A 232 10.31 23.01 -4.10
CA TYR A 232 8.92 23.20 -3.69
C TYR A 232 7.95 22.51 -4.67
N PHE A 233 8.15 22.66 -5.99
CA PHE A 233 7.30 22.02 -7.00
C PHE A 233 7.39 20.50 -6.96
N GLN A 234 8.60 19.95 -6.84
CA GLN A 234 8.82 18.50 -6.81
C GLN A 234 8.24 17.87 -5.54
N TRP A 235 8.50 18.43 -4.36
CA TRP A 235 7.91 17.96 -3.10
C TRP A 235 6.38 18.10 -3.10
N THR A 236 5.84 19.16 -3.71
CA THR A 236 4.40 19.31 -3.91
C THR A 236 3.85 18.21 -4.81
N THR A 237 4.56 17.85 -5.89
CA THR A 237 4.18 16.77 -6.80
C THR A 237 4.17 15.42 -6.08
N ILE A 238 5.21 15.12 -5.29
CA ILE A 238 5.26 13.93 -4.44
C ILE A 238 4.06 13.87 -3.49
N LEU A 239 3.81 14.96 -2.75
CA LEU A 239 2.69 15.05 -1.83
C LEU A 239 1.34 14.86 -2.53
N ARG A 240 1.17 15.31 -3.79
CA ARG A 240 -0.05 15.04 -4.57
C ARG A 240 -0.17 13.56 -4.89
N GLU A 241 0.92 12.94 -5.34
CA GLU A 241 0.91 11.53 -5.72
C GLU A 241 0.67 10.60 -4.55
N VAL A 242 1.14 10.91 -3.34
CA VAL A 242 0.75 10.14 -2.14
C VAL A 242 -0.55 10.63 -1.50
N SER A 243 -1.33 11.48 -2.18
CA SER A 243 -2.59 12.07 -1.69
C SER A 243 -2.45 12.76 -0.32
N ALA A 244 -1.28 13.32 -0.04
CA ALA A 244 -0.91 13.93 1.23
C ALA A 244 -0.88 15.46 1.18
N LEU A 245 -0.97 16.12 0.02
CA LEU A 245 -0.81 17.58 -0.09
C LEU A 245 -1.80 18.36 0.79
N THR A 246 -3.08 17.97 0.79
CA THR A 246 -4.10 18.62 1.63
C THR A 246 -3.80 18.41 3.11
N SER A 247 -3.45 17.18 3.51
CA SER A 247 -3.09 16.85 4.88
C SER A 247 -1.84 17.59 5.35
N TYR A 248 -0.83 17.72 4.48
CA TYR A 248 0.39 18.48 4.76
C TYR A 248 0.06 19.92 5.14
N ARG A 249 -0.74 20.60 4.31
CA ARG A 249 -1.15 21.99 4.56
C ARG A 249 -1.94 22.13 5.86
N TRP A 250 -2.75 21.13 6.21
CA TRP A 250 -3.53 21.12 7.45
C TRP A 250 -2.64 20.95 8.69
N VAL A 251 -1.68 20.01 8.64
CA VAL A 251 -0.79 19.66 9.77
C VAL A 251 0.23 20.77 10.03
N TYR A 252 0.98 21.21 9.01
CA TYR A 252 2.13 22.09 9.22
C TYR A 252 1.83 23.57 9.00
N ARG A 253 0.79 23.92 8.21
CA ARG A 253 0.39 25.31 7.91
C ARG A 253 1.52 26.20 7.37
N GLU A 254 2.56 25.60 6.82
CA GLU A 254 3.75 26.26 6.28
C GLU A 254 3.94 25.91 4.80
N SER A 255 4.91 26.58 4.15
CA SER A 255 5.41 26.17 2.85
C SER A 255 5.96 24.74 2.89
N VAL A 256 6.01 24.10 1.72
CA VAL A 256 6.52 22.73 1.60
C VAL A 256 8.02 22.75 1.87
N LYS A 257 8.44 21.98 2.89
CA LYS A 257 9.83 21.82 3.32
C LYS A 257 10.20 20.34 3.32
N PRO A 258 11.37 19.92 2.81
CA PRO A 258 11.74 18.50 2.69
C PRO A 258 11.62 17.73 4.01
N TRP A 259 12.13 18.30 5.11
CA TRP A 259 12.07 17.64 6.43
C TRP A 259 10.65 17.49 6.99
N LEU A 260 9.75 18.42 6.69
CA LEU A 260 8.33 18.30 7.09
C LEU A 260 7.60 17.26 6.24
N VAL A 261 7.98 17.08 4.97
CA VAL A 261 7.46 15.99 4.14
C VAL A 261 7.94 14.64 4.67
N ALA A 262 9.22 14.52 5.01
CA ALA A 262 9.77 13.32 5.62
C ALA A 262 9.09 13.02 6.97
N ASP A 263 8.90 14.03 7.85
CA ASP A 263 8.14 13.88 9.10
C ASP A 263 6.71 13.35 8.84
N LEU A 264 6.00 13.93 7.88
CA LEU A 264 4.64 13.53 7.52
C LEU A 264 4.55 12.08 7.05
N LEU A 265 5.53 11.66 6.26
CA LEU A 265 5.54 10.34 5.61
C LEU A 265 6.28 9.27 6.43
N ILE A 266 6.99 9.63 7.49
CA ILE A 266 7.67 8.68 8.37
C ILE A 266 6.97 8.59 9.73
N LEU A 267 6.82 9.72 10.43
CA LEU A 267 6.51 9.76 11.87
C LEU A 267 5.10 10.25 12.21
N ASN A 268 4.35 10.78 11.24
CA ASN A 268 2.99 11.26 11.50
C ASN A 268 1.95 10.11 11.56
N ARG A 269 1.49 9.76 12.77
CA ARG A 269 0.49 8.70 13.02
C ARG A 269 -0.91 8.96 12.43
N GLN A 270 -1.21 10.17 11.96
CA GLN A 270 -2.51 10.47 11.36
C GLN A 270 -2.52 10.24 9.85
N MET A 271 -1.35 10.16 9.22
CA MET A 271 -1.19 9.98 7.77
C MET A 271 -1.25 8.49 7.39
N PRO A 272 -2.24 8.01 6.61
CA PRO A 272 -2.41 6.58 6.33
C PRO A 272 -1.29 5.91 5.54
N ARG A 273 -0.43 6.71 4.89
CA ARG A 273 0.75 6.26 4.14
C ARG A 273 2.04 6.40 4.92
N SER A 274 2.03 6.98 6.13
CA SER A 274 3.25 7.13 6.89
C SER A 274 3.77 5.78 7.36
N LEU A 275 5.10 5.67 7.51
CA LEU A 275 5.72 4.42 7.95
C LEU A 275 5.19 3.99 9.31
N ILE A 276 5.07 4.93 10.27
CA ILE A 276 4.54 4.63 11.60
C ILE A 276 3.07 4.20 11.58
N TYR A 277 2.22 4.81 10.74
CA TYR A 277 0.81 4.38 10.64
C TYR A 277 0.70 2.98 10.05
N CYS A 278 1.48 2.70 9.01
CA CYS A 278 1.51 1.38 8.40
C CYS A 278 1.97 0.32 9.41
N TYR A 279 2.98 0.61 10.22
CA TYR A 279 3.44 -0.31 11.27
C TYR A 279 2.48 -0.44 12.46
N ASP A 280 1.76 0.62 12.84
CA ASP A 280 0.63 0.54 13.77
C ASP A 280 -0.44 -0.43 13.23
N ALA A 281 -0.75 -0.33 11.93
CA ALA A 281 -1.70 -1.23 11.28
C ALA A 281 -1.18 -2.66 11.19
N VAL A 282 0.08 -2.87 10.80
CA VAL A 282 0.70 -4.20 10.75
C VAL A 282 0.69 -4.85 12.13
N SER A 283 1.25 -4.18 13.15
CA SER A 283 1.31 -4.69 14.53
C SER A 283 -0.06 -5.14 15.03
N ARG A 284 -1.09 -4.28 14.87
CA ARG A 284 -2.45 -4.60 15.27
C ARG A 284 -2.97 -5.90 14.65
N HIS A 285 -2.80 -6.06 13.34
CA HIS A 285 -3.39 -7.19 12.62
C HIS A 285 -2.57 -8.47 12.80
N VAL A 286 -1.24 -8.40 12.91
CA VAL A 286 -0.43 -9.58 13.26
C VAL A 286 -0.69 -10.04 14.69
N ASP A 287 -1.01 -9.16 15.63
CA ASP A 287 -1.43 -9.54 16.98
C ASP A 287 -2.79 -10.26 16.97
N LEU A 288 -3.78 -9.73 16.23
CA LEU A 288 -5.07 -10.40 16.05
C LEU A 288 -4.92 -11.80 15.43
N MET A 289 -4.04 -11.95 14.44
CA MET A 289 -3.71 -13.26 13.86
C MET A 289 -2.99 -14.16 14.87
N ALA A 290 -2.04 -13.67 15.65
CA ALA A 290 -1.39 -14.46 16.70
C ALA A 290 -2.41 -15.01 17.70
N ASP A 291 -3.32 -14.16 18.17
CA ASP A 291 -4.31 -14.52 19.18
C ASP A 291 -5.34 -15.51 18.61
N SER A 292 -5.77 -15.32 17.36
CA SER A 292 -6.73 -16.22 16.70
C SER A 292 -6.15 -17.60 16.36
N TYR A 293 -4.87 -17.67 16.01
CA TYR A 293 -4.20 -18.92 15.61
C TYR A 293 -3.42 -19.58 16.75
N GLY A 294 -3.26 -18.90 17.89
CA GLY A 294 -2.36 -19.35 18.97
C GLY A 294 -0.89 -19.37 18.56
N ARG A 295 -0.50 -18.59 17.54
CA ARG A 295 0.83 -18.60 16.92
C ARG A 295 1.47 -17.23 17.08
N ARG A 296 1.94 -16.90 18.28
CA ARG A 296 2.76 -15.69 18.53
C ARG A 296 4.23 -16.01 18.26
N GLY A 297 4.92 -15.17 17.49
CA GLY A 297 6.21 -15.53 16.91
C GLY A 297 7.04 -14.34 16.40
N ALA A 298 7.80 -14.60 15.35
CA ALA A 298 8.77 -13.64 14.80
C ALA A 298 8.07 -12.41 14.20
N SER A 299 6.93 -12.58 13.54
CA SER A 299 6.22 -11.48 12.89
C SER A 299 5.76 -10.41 13.90
N GLN A 300 5.22 -10.81 15.06
CA GLN A 300 4.84 -9.87 16.13
C GLN A 300 6.06 -9.15 16.72
N ARG A 301 7.16 -9.87 16.96
CA ARG A 301 8.38 -9.26 17.52
C ARG A 301 8.97 -8.21 16.58
N LEU A 302 9.08 -8.52 15.29
CA LEU A 302 9.64 -7.61 14.28
C LEU A 302 8.73 -6.38 14.08
N ALA A 303 7.42 -6.60 13.94
CA ALA A 303 6.44 -5.51 13.81
C ALA A 303 6.47 -4.58 15.03
N GLY A 304 6.42 -5.14 16.25
CA GLY A 304 6.47 -4.39 17.49
C GLY A 304 7.78 -3.63 17.66
N SER A 305 8.92 -4.26 17.38
CA SER A 305 10.24 -3.63 17.50
C SER A 305 10.38 -2.41 16.57
N MET A 306 9.97 -2.54 15.32
CA MET A 306 10.01 -1.41 14.38
C MET A 306 9.02 -0.32 14.78
N LEU A 307 7.82 -0.68 15.23
CA LEU A 307 6.85 0.31 15.70
C LEU A 307 7.37 1.08 16.93
N THR A 308 7.97 0.40 17.89
CA THR A 308 8.63 1.05 19.04
C THR A 308 9.77 1.96 18.59
N LYS A 309 10.59 1.51 17.64
CA LYS A 309 11.67 2.32 17.06
C LYS A 309 11.13 3.61 16.46
N LEU A 310 10.15 3.53 15.55
CA LEU A 310 9.53 4.69 14.91
C LEU A 310 8.84 5.62 15.93
N SER A 311 8.23 5.06 16.98
CA SER A 311 7.53 5.84 18.01
C SER A 311 8.45 6.71 18.86
N ASN A 312 9.72 6.32 18.98
CA ASN A 312 10.72 6.99 19.82
C ASN A 312 11.69 7.85 19.01
N MET A 313 11.54 7.89 17.67
CA MET A 313 12.37 8.69 16.78
C MET A 313 11.83 10.12 16.69
N ARG A 314 12.75 11.06 16.48
CA ARG A 314 12.44 12.41 16.02
C ARG A 314 13.00 12.60 14.62
N ILE A 315 12.38 13.47 13.84
CA ILE A 315 12.79 13.68 12.45
C ILE A 315 14.23 14.20 12.36
N GLU A 316 14.66 15.03 13.32
CA GLU A 316 16.01 15.56 13.40
C GLU A 316 17.06 14.45 13.53
N ASP A 317 16.78 13.42 14.32
CA ASP A 317 17.70 12.30 14.54
C ASP A 317 17.86 11.45 13.27
N ILE A 318 16.79 11.34 12.46
CA ILE A 318 16.81 10.66 11.17
C ILE A 318 17.69 11.42 10.18
N PHE A 319 17.55 12.75 10.09
CA PHE A 319 18.38 13.56 9.20
C PHE A 319 19.85 13.60 9.64
N GLN A 320 20.13 13.62 10.95
CA GLN A 320 21.50 13.58 11.48
C GLN A 320 22.22 12.26 11.19
N SER A 321 21.49 11.14 11.19
CA SER A 321 22.04 9.81 10.89
C SER A 321 22.02 9.44 9.40
N GLY A 322 21.41 10.28 8.56
CA GLY A 322 21.25 10.07 7.12
C GLY A 322 19.89 9.47 6.78
N LEU A 323 19.11 10.18 5.95
CA LEU A 323 17.77 9.73 5.55
C LEU A 323 17.85 8.47 4.67
N HIS A 324 18.80 8.43 3.74
CA HIS A 324 18.98 7.27 2.86
C HIS A 324 19.33 6.00 3.65
N GLU A 325 20.23 6.11 4.62
CA GLU A 325 20.67 5.03 5.50
C GLU A 325 19.49 4.54 6.35
N PHE A 326 18.70 5.46 6.89
CA PHE A 326 17.47 5.12 7.61
C PHE A 326 16.49 4.35 6.70
N ILE A 327 16.22 4.85 5.50
CA ILE A 327 15.26 4.23 4.56
C ILE A 327 15.75 2.86 4.08
N THR A 328 17.03 2.74 3.74
CA THR A 328 17.63 1.46 3.32
C THR A 328 17.50 0.41 4.43
N ASN A 329 17.80 0.78 5.67
CA ASN A 329 17.61 -0.10 6.82
C ASN A 329 16.13 -0.44 7.05
N PHE A 330 15.23 0.53 6.89
CA PHE A 330 13.79 0.31 7.01
C PHE A 330 13.28 -0.70 5.96
N LEU A 331 13.67 -0.56 4.69
CA LEU A 331 13.30 -1.48 3.62
C LEU A 331 13.80 -2.91 3.91
N ALA A 332 15.02 -3.06 4.44
CA ALA A 332 15.55 -4.36 4.84
C ALA A 332 14.72 -5.00 5.96
N GLU A 333 14.35 -4.25 7.00
CA GLU A 333 13.51 -4.74 8.09
C GLU A 333 12.06 -5.03 7.64
N ASN A 334 11.52 -4.24 6.72
CA ASN A 334 10.19 -4.46 6.11
C ASN A 334 10.15 -5.78 5.34
N ASN A 335 11.21 -6.09 4.58
CA ASN A 335 11.36 -7.35 3.88
C ASN A 335 11.51 -8.54 4.84
N LYS A 336 12.29 -8.40 5.92
CA LYS A 336 12.41 -9.43 6.98
C LYS A 336 11.06 -9.73 7.63
N LEU A 337 10.26 -8.70 7.92
CA LEU A 337 8.91 -8.86 8.47
C LEU A 337 7.99 -9.59 7.47
N GLY A 338 8.03 -9.22 6.19
CA GLY A 338 7.29 -9.93 5.14
C GLY A 338 7.64 -11.42 5.08
N ALA A 339 8.93 -11.76 5.14
CA ALA A 339 9.40 -13.15 5.18
C ALA A 339 8.96 -13.90 6.45
N ALA A 340 9.01 -13.24 7.61
CA ALA A 340 8.55 -13.83 8.88
C ALA A 340 7.03 -14.08 8.90
N ILE A 341 6.23 -13.24 8.26
CA ILE A 341 4.79 -13.48 8.08
C ILE A 341 4.56 -14.67 7.15
N ALA A 342 5.34 -14.77 6.07
CA ALA A 342 5.26 -15.88 5.13
C ALA A 342 5.52 -17.22 5.82
N ASP A 343 6.61 -17.34 6.56
CA ASP A 343 6.99 -18.54 7.30
C ASP A 343 5.95 -18.92 8.38
N GLN A 344 5.39 -17.94 9.08
CA GLN A 344 4.50 -18.19 10.21
C GLN A 344 3.07 -18.56 9.79
N TYR A 345 2.61 -18.08 8.63
CA TYR A 345 1.19 -18.15 8.24
C TYR A 345 0.90 -18.56 6.78
N LEU A 346 1.85 -18.38 5.85
CA LEU A 346 1.58 -18.51 4.41
C LEU A 346 2.18 -19.81 3.81
N SER A 347 3.10 -20.46 4.52
CA SER A 347 3.66 -21.78 4.17
C SER A 347 2.96 -22.98 4.79
#